data_AF-A0A1E5E2D7-F1
#
_entry.id   AF-A0A1E5E2D7-F1
#
_cell.length_a   1.000
_cell.length_b   1.000
_cell.length_c   1.000
_cell.angle_alpha   90.00
_cell.angle_beta   90.00
_cell.angle_gamma   90.00
#
_symmetry.space_group_name_H-M   'P 1'
#
loop_
_entity.id
_entity.type
_entity.pdbx_description
1 polymer ?
#
loop_
_entity_poly.entity_id
_entity_poly.type
_entity_poly.pdbx_seq_one_letter_code
_entity_poly.pdbx_strand_id
1 'polypeptide(L)'
;MTQPAPPGSYILRGLQDVGMPDHVSWMPQTLGWKILGTIICIVLIYFGYKAVQRWWFNRYRLEAIQVTEGLSIDDPKFEYKLFVIIKRVMGHLNPSYHSLFGQEFLSTMTEYPMQSSLKLEATLGDSWMLALTSKQYALGQSDKNTLKQYCLDWFKLHQMKEVQ
;
A
#
# COMPACT_ATOMS: atom_id res chain seq x y z
N MET A 1 -60.22 -1.73 -36.85
CA MET A 1 -59.06 -2.18 -37.65
C MET A 1 -58.93 -3.67 -37.46
N THR A 2 -59.31 -4.46 -38.47
CA THR A 2 -59.43 -5.93 -38.41
C THR A 2 -58.14 -6.57 -38.91
N GLN A 3 -57.49 -7.40 -38.08
CA GLN A 3 -56.30 -8.16 -38.43
C GLN A 3 -56.66 -9.20 -39.52
N PRO A 4 -55.91 -9.31 -40.63
CA PRO A 4 -56.21 -10.30 -41.67
C PRO A 4 -55.89 -11.70 -41.16
N ALA A 5 -56.79 -12.66 -41.40
CA ALA A 5 -56.51 -14.07 -41.14
C ALA A 5 -55.40 -14.56 -42.10
N PRO A 6 -54.41 -15.33 -41.63
CA PRO A 6 -53.33 -15.81 -42.47
C PRO A 6 -53.87 -16.74 -43.57
N PRO A 7 -53.33 -16.68 -44.81
CA PRO A 7 -53.77 -17.54 -45.90
C PRO A 7 -53.47 -19.00 -45.58
N GLY A 8 -54.52 -19.82 -45.52
CA GLY A 8 -54.45 -21.25 -45.25
C GLY A 8 -53.84 -22.04 -46.40
N SER A 9 -52.52 -21.97 -46.56
CA SER A 9 -51.77 -22.86 -47.43
C SER A 9 -51.88 -24.31 -46.93
N TYR A 10 -52.26 -25.24 -47.81
CA TYR A 10 -52.35 -26.69 -47.51
C TYR A 10 -51.05 -27.27 -46.95
N ILE A 11 -49.92 -26.62 -47.24
CA ILE A 11 -48.57 -26.98 -46.79
C ILE A 11 -48.43 -26.85 -45.26
N LEU A 12 -49.18 -25.94 -44.64
CA LEU A 12 -49.09 -25.65 -43.19
C LEU A 12 -50.06 -26.50 -42.34
N ARG A 13 -50.96 -27.27 -42.98
CA ARG A 13 -52.09 -27.96 -42.31
C ARG A 13 -51.69 -29.16 -41.44
N GLY A 14 -50.42 -29.54 -41.45
CA GLY A 14 -49.85 -30.62 -40.64
C GLY A 14 -48.62 -30.21 -39.83
N LEU A 15 -48.25 -28.93 -39.85
CA LEU A 15 -47.20 -28.42 -38.98
C LEU A 15 -47.81 -28.24 -37.59
N GLN A 16 -47.64 -29.26 -36.77
CA GLN A 16 -47.93 -29.19 -35.35
C GLN A 16 -47.03 -28.14 -34.74
N ASP A 17 -47.63 -27.09 -34.19
CA ASP A 17 -46.91 -26.00 -33.53
C ASP A 17 -46.06 -26.62 -32.42
N VAL A 18 -44.74 -26.64 -32.62
CA VAL A 18 -43.79 -27.20 -31.65
C VAL A 18 -43.82 -26.25 -30.47
N GLY A 19 -44.48 -26.67 -29.39
CA GLY A 19 -44.56 -25.91 -28.16
C GLY A 19 -43.18 -25.38 -27.79
N MET A 20 -43.07 -24.07 -27.60
CA MET A 20 -41.81 -23.46 -27.22
C MET A 20 -41.30 -24.16 -25.96
N PRO A 21 -40.04 -24.63 -25.93
CA PRO A 21 -39.51 -25.30 -24.76
C PRO A 21 -39.61 -24.36 -23.57
N ASP A 22 -40.01 -24.91 -22.42
CA ASP A 22 -40.02 -24.16 -21.17
C ASP A 22 -38.68 -23.48 -20.96
N HIS A 23 -38.72 -22.24 -20.48
CA HIS A 23 -37.55 -21.42 -20.25
C HIS A 23 -36.55 -22.19 -19.37
N VAL A 24 -35.34 -22.40 -19.90
CA VAL A 24 -34.27 -23.04 -19.15
C VAL A 24 -33.95 -22.17 -17.95
N SER A 25 -34.26 -22.66 -16.75
CA SER A 25 -33.92 -21.97 -15.52
C SER A 25 -32.40 -21.90 -15.39
N TRP A 26 -31.85 -20.69 -15.48
CA TRP A 26 -30.44 -20.39 -15.25
C TRP A 26 -30.07 -20.44 -13.75
N MET A 27 -31.05 -20.74 -12.89
CA MET A 27 -30.86 -20.92 -11.47
C MET A 27 -30.27 -22.32 -11.22
N PRO A 28 -29.13 -22.44 -10.56
CA PRO A 28 -28.43 -23.70 -10.48
C PRO A 28 -29.16 -24.68 -9.54
N GLN A 29 -29.74 -25.74 -10.12
CA GLN A 29 -30.40 -26.80 -9.35
C GLN A 29 -29.39 -27.75 -8.66
N THR A 30 -28.11 -27.72 -9.05
CA THR A 30 -27.07 -28.65 -8.59
C THR A 30 -26.22 -28.09 -7.44
N LEU A 31 -25.79 -28.96 -6.52
CA LEU A 31 -24.90 -28.59 -5.41
C LEU A 31 -23.57 -27.96 -5.86
N GLY A 32 -23.14 -28.21 -7.10
CA GLY A 32 -21.88 -27.71 -7.65
C GLY A 32 -21.75 -26.19 -7.58
N TRP A 33 -22.84 -25.44 -7.78
CA TRP A 33 -22.80 -23.98 -7.69
C TRP A 33 -22.70 -23.45 -6.27
N LYS A 34 -23.24 -24.18 -5.29
CA LYS A 34 -23.05 -23.85 -3.86
C LYS A 34 -21.58 -24.05 -3.49
N ILE A 35 -20.98 -25.15 -3.94
CA ILE A 35 -19.56 -25.43 -3.72
C ILE A 35 -18.70 -24.36 -4.40
N LEU A 36 -18.99 -24.02 -5.66
CA LEU A 36 -18.28 -22.98 -6.40
C LEU A 36 -18.40 -21.62 -5.71
N GLY A 37 -19.61 -21.24 -5.27
CA GLY A 37 -19.85 -20.01 -4.51
C GLY A 37 -19.04 -19.97 -3.22
N THR A 38 -18.98 -21.07 -2.48
CA THR A 38 -18.15 -21.19 -1.28
C THR A 38 -16.66 -21.04 -1.58
N ILE A 39 -16.16 -21.68 -2.64
CA ILE A 39 -14.75 -21.55 -3.06
C ILE A 39 -14.43 -20.10 -3.41
N ILE A 40 -15.27 -19.45 -4.22
CA ILE A 40 -15.11 -18.04 -4.59
C ILE A 40 -15.11 -17.15 -3.34
N CYS A 41 -16.02 -17.41 -2.39
CA CYS A 41 -16.09 -16.66 -1.14
C CYS A 41 -14.79 -16.79 -0.32
N ILE A 42 -14.25 -18.00 -0.17
CA ILE A 42 -12.97 -18.24 0.53
C ILE A 42 -11.83 -17.49 -0.15
N VAL A 43 -11.77 -17.54 -1.49
CA VAL A 43 -10.74 -16.85 -2.27
C VAL A 43 -10.85 -15.34 -2.08
N LEU A 44 -12.04 -14.77 -2.12
CA LEU A 44 -12.27 -13.34 -1.87
C LEU A 44 -11.87 -12.93 -0.45
N ILE A 45 -12.19 -13.74 0.56
CA ILE A 45 -11.77 -13.49 1.95
C ILE A 45 -10.25 -13.54 2.06
N TYR A 46 -9.60 -14.51 1.44
CA TYR A 46 -8.14 -14.65 1.45
C TYR A 46 -7.45 -13.44 0.80
N PHE A 47 -7.90 -13.01 -0.38
CA PHE A 47 -7.37 -11.82 -1.04
C PHE A 47 -7.68 -10.54 -0.27
N GLY A 48 -8.89 -10.42 0.30
CA GLY A 48 -9.27 -9.31 1.17
C GLY A 48 -8.37 -9.22 2.40
N TYR A 49 -8.10 -10.35 3.06
CA TYR A 49 -7.19 -10.43 4.19
C TYR A 49 -5.77 -9.99 3.81
N LYS A 50 -5.22 -10.49 2.70
CA LYS A 50 -3.90 -10.09 2.20
C LYS A 50 -3.83 -8.61 1.84
N ALA A 51 -4.89 -8.06 1.23
CA ALA A 51 -4.97 -6.64 0.89
C ALA A 51 -5.02 -5.76 2.15
N VAL A 52 -5.84 -6.14 3.13
CA VAL A 52 -5.94 -5.46 4.43
C VAL A 52 -4.59 -5.52 5.14
N GLN A 53 -3.95 -6.68 5.21
CA GLN A 53 -2.63 -6.84 5.81
C GLN A 53 -1.59 -5.93 5.14
N ARG A 54 -1.56 -5.88 3.79
CA ARG A 54 -0.70 -4.96 3.03
C ARG A 54 -1.01 -3.49 3.32
N TRP A 55 -2.28 -3.14 3.50
CA TRP A 55 -2.69 -1.79 3.85
C TRP A 55 -2.25 -1.39 5.26
N TRP A 56 -2.44 -2.28 6.24
CA TRP A 56 -1.98 -2.07 7.62
C TRP A 56 -0.47 -1.87 7.69
N PHE A 57 0.30 -2.65 6.94
CA PHE A 57 1.73 -2.44 6.87
C PHE A 57 2.10 -1.13 6.15
N ASN A 58 1.32 -0.61 5.20
CA ASN A 58 1.64 0.71 4.63
C ASN A 58 1.20 1.89 5.53
N ARG A 59 0.39 1.65 6.56
CA ARG A 59 -0.13 2.71 7.44
C ARG A 59 0.97 3.43 8.21
N TYR A 60 1.98 2.71 8.73
CA TYR A 60 3.08 3.33 9.47
C TYR A 60 3.84 4.37 8.62
N ARG A 61 3.91 4.16 7.29
CA ARG A 61 4.58 5.07 6.36
C ARG A 61 3.83 6.38 6.25
N LEU A 62 2.51 6.32 6.10
CA LEU A 62 1.65 7.51 6.03
C LEU A 62 1.72 8.31 7.34
N GLU A 63 1.67 7.64 8.49
CA GLU A 63 1.81 8.29 9.79
C GLU A 63 3.17 8.98 9.93
N ALA A 64 4.26 8.31 9.53
CA ALA A 64 5.60 8.91 9.55
C ALA A 64 5.73 10.13 8.61
N ILE A 65 5.15 10.05 7.40
CA ILE A 65 5.12 11.17 6.46
C ILE A 65 4.35 12.35 7.06
N GLN A 66 3.13 12.12 7.56
CA GLN A 66 2.30 13.18 8.15
C GLN A 66 2.97 13.87 9.33
N VAL A 67 3.55 13.08 10.24
CA VAL A 67 4.26 13.62 11.42
C VAL A 67 5.50 14.41 10.98
N THR A 68 6.23 13.95 9.97
CA THR A 68 7.40 14.65 9.44
C THR A 68 7.01 15.93 8.72
N GLU A 69 5.97 15.91 7.88
CA GLU A 69 5.46 17.11 7.18
C GLU A 69 5.08 18.21 8.18
N GLY A 70 4.38 17.85 9.26
CA GLY A 70 4.00 18.77 10.33
C GLY A 70 5.15 19.25 11.24
N LEU A 71 6.34 18.63 11.17
CA LEU A 71 7.48 19.03 11.99
C LEU A 71 8.08 20.36 11.48
N SER A 72 8.01 21.42 12.29
CA SER A 72 8.66 22.69 11.95
C SER A 72 10.18 22.58 12.08
N ILE A 73 10.90 23.16 11.10
CA ILE A 73 12.36 23.28 11.10
C ILE A 73 12.88 24.24 12.19
N ASP A 74 12.04 25.18 12.62
CA ASP A 74 12.34 26.12 13.72
C ASP A 74 12.23 25.47 15.10
N ASP A 75 11.78 24.21 15.18
CA ASP A 75 11.69 23.49 16.43
C ASP A 75 13.11 23.28 17.01
N PRO A 76 13.36 23.65 18.29
CA PRO A 76 14.66 23.47 18.92
C PRO A 76 15.06 22.00 19.09
N LYS A 77 14.10 21.07 18.96
CA LYS A 77 14.32 19.62 19.00
C LYS A 77 14.12 18.98 17.63
N PHE A 78 14.18 19.74 16.55
CA PHE A 78 13.95 19.27 15.18
C PHE A 78 14.77 18.02 14.86
N GLU A 79 16.09 18.07 15.08
CA GLU A 79 17.05 17.02 14.74
C GLU A 79 16.72 15.73 15.48
N TYR A 80 16.42 15.85 16.78
CA TYR A 80 16.03 14.72 17.63
C TYR A 80 14.67 14.14 17.23
N LYS A 81 13.67 14.98 17.01
CA LYS A 81 12.32 14.54 16.60
C LYS A 81 12.38 13.81 15.27
N LEU A 82 13.09 14.35 14.30
CA LEU A 82 13.28 13.73 12.99
C LEU A 82 13.97 12.37 13.13
N PHE A 83 15.03 12.30 13.94
CA PHE A 83 15.75 11.06 14.23
C PHE A 83 14.83 10.00 14.83
N VAL A 84 14.02 10.36 15.82
CA VAL A 84 13.07 9.42 16.46
C VAL A 84 12.03 8.90 15.46
N ILE A 85 11.52 9.76 14.57
CA ILE A 85 10.52 9.36 13.56
C ILE A 85 11.13 8.31 12.63
N ILE A 86 12.26 8.60 11.99
CA ILE A 86 12.88 7.65 11.06
C ILE A 86 13.36 6.38 11.78
N LYS A 87 13.88 6.50 13.00
CA LYS A 87 14.31 5.35 13.79
C LYS A 87 13.16 4.43 14.14
N ARG A 88 11.97 4.98 14.45
CA ARG A 88 10.75 4.19 14.65
C ARG A 88 10.34 3.47 13.37
N VAL A 89 10.42 4.13 12.21
CA VAL A 89 10.12 3.49 10.92
C VAL A 89 11.11 2.36 10.63
N MET A 90 12.41 2.61 10.74
CA MET A 90 13.43 1.55 10.59
C MET A 90 13.19 0.40 11.56
N GLY A 91 12.80 0.71 12.79
CA GLY A 91 12.43 -0.29 13.78
C GLY A 91 11.20 -1.15 13.43
N HIS A 92 10.26 -0.62 12.65
CA HIS A 92 9.15 -1.41 12.09
C HIS A 92 9.60 -2.33 10.94
N LEU A 93 10.66 -1.95 10.20
CA LEU A 93 11.24 -2.78 9.13
C LEU A 93 12.05 -3.93 9.71
N ASN A 94 12.84 -3.66 10.74
CA ASN A 94 13.59 -4.67 11.48
C ASN A 94 13.76 -4.24 12.95
N PRO A 95 13.31 -5.06 13.93
CA PRO A 95 13.51 -4.78 15.34
C PRO A 95 14.98 -4.55 15.74
N SER A 96 15.95 -5.13 15.03
CA SER A 96 17.38 -4.89 15.32
C SER A 96 17.82 -3.45 15.05
N TYR A 97 17.08 -2.68 14.24
CA TYR A 97 17.43 -1.30 13.94
C TYR A 97 17.11 -0.33 15.09
N HIS A 98 16.38 -0.76 16.11
CA HIS A 98 16.07 0.07 17.30
C HIS A 98 17.32 0.45 18.10
N SER A 99 18.36 -0.40 18.10
CA SER A 99 19.61 -0.12 18.83
C SER A 99 20.59 0.77 18.07
N LEU A 100 20.40 0.94 16.74
CA LEU A 100 21.37 1.65 15.90
C LEU A 100 21.40 3.16 16.19
N PHE A 101 22.60 3.73 16.16
CA PHE A 101 22.87 5.17 16.31
C PHE A 101 24.15 5.55 15.56
N GLY A 102 24.33 6.84 15.28
CA GLY A 102 25.56 7.34 14.67
C GLY A 102 25.77 6.80 13.25
N GLN A 103 27.00 6.41 12.94
CA GLN A 103 27.39 5.93 11.62
C GLN A 103 26.69 4.64 11.20
N GLU A 104 26.51 3.70 12.13
CA GLU A 104 25.81 2.43 11.83
C GLU A 104 24.36 2.66 11.45
N PHE A 105 23.72 3.66 12.06
CA PHE A 105 22.39 4.09 11.69
C PHE A 105 22.37 4.70 10.28
N LEU A 106 23.30 5.61 9.99
CA LEU A 106 23.39 6.26 8.68
C LEU A 106 23.65 5.25 7.56
N SER A 107 24.62 4.35 7.73
CA SER A 107 24.97 3.33 6.73
C SER A 107 23.76 2.44 6.46
N THR A 108 23.13 1.91 7.51
CA THR A 108 21.94 1.06 7.39
C THR A 108 20.80 1.78 6.66
N MET A 109 20.57 3.06 6.95
CA MET A 109 19.53 3.85 6.30
C MET A 109 19.85 4.09 4.81
N THR A 110 21.11 4.40 4.48
CA THR A 110 21.54 4.68 3.10
C THR A 110 21.66 3.43 2.23
N GLU A 111 22.00 2.28 2.81
CA GLU A 111 22.13 0.99 2.13
C GLU A 111 20.80 0.24 1.98
N TYR A 112 19.77 0.67 2.72
CA TYR A 112 18.47 0.02 2.69
C TYR A 112 17.88 0.01 1.27
N PRO A 113 17.31 -1.11 0.79
CA PRO A 113 16.79 -1.20 -0.57
C PRO A 113 15.65 -0.19 -0.82
N MET A 114 15.84 0.65 -1.84
CA MET A 114 14.87 1.66 -2.26
C MET A 114 14.37 1.41 -3.68
N GLN A 115 13.22 1.97 -4.02
CA GLN A 115 12.68 1.98 -5.38
C GLN A 115 13.48 2.89 -6.32
N SER A 116 14.19 3.89 -5.80
CA SER A 116 14.98 4.84 -6.57
C SER A 116 16.23 5.24 -5.79
N SER A 117 17.30 5.62 -6.48
CA SER A 117 18.56 6.01 -5.84
C SER A 117 18.40 7.34 -5.09
N LEU A 118 18.31 7.25 -3.77
CA LEU A 118 18.34 8.40 -2.87
C LEU A 118 19.70 8.43 -2.18
N LYS A 119 20.38 9.57 -2.21
CA LYS A 119 21.70 9.75 -1.58
C LYS A 119 21.63 10.82 -0.51
N LEU A 120 22.09 10.48 0.69
CA LEU A 120 22.36 11.46 1.72
C LEU A 120 23.80 11.94 1.55
N GLU A 121 24.01 13.25 1.60
CA GLU A 121 25.38 13.79 1.63
C GLU A 121 26.04 13.38 2.96
N ALA A 122 27.25 12.82 2.89
CA ALA A 122 27.95 12.28 4.07
C ALA A 122 28.16 13.35 5.15
N THR A 123 28.57 14.56 4.74
CA THR A 123 28.77 15.73 5.61
C THR A 123 27.51 16.12 6.38
N LEU A 124 26.34 16.06 5.72
CA LEU A 124 25.04 16.36 6.30
C LEU A 124 24.63 15.29 7.31
N GLY A 125 24.85 14.00 6.99
CA GLY A 125 24.63 12.89 7.92
C GLY A 125 25.48 13.01 9.19
N ASP A 126 26.77 13.30 9.03
CA ASP A 126 27.71 13.51 10.14
C ASP A 126 27.29 14.68 11.01
N SER A 127 26.97 15.81 10.38
CA SER A 127 26.50 17.02 11.06
C SER A 127 25.21 16.75 11.85
N TRP A 128 24.31 15.95 11.30
CA TRP A 128 23.10 15.55 12.01
C TRP A 128 23.42 14.71 13.26
N MET A 129 24.32 13.72 13.17
CA MET A 129 24.72 12.92 14.33
C MET A 129 25.42 13.76 15.40
N LEU A 130 26.21 14.76 14.99
CA LEU A 130 26.80 15.75 15.89
C LEU A 130 25.74 16.61 16.58
N ALA A 131 24.70 17.05 15.86
CA ALA A 131 23.59 17.82 16.43
C ALA A 131 22.75 17.04 17.44
N LEU A 132 22.68 15.71 17.33
CA LEU A 132 21.99 14.85 18.30
C LEU A 132 22.75 14.71 19.63
N THR A 133 24.08 14.81 19.60
CA THR A 133 24.95 14.57 20.76
C THR A 133 25.41 15.88 21.41
N SER A 134 25.52 16.95 20.64
CA SER A 134 25.94 18.27 21.11
C SER A 134 24.77 19.12 21.59
N LYS A 135 24.93 19.80 22.72
CA LYS A 135 23.98 20.84 23.17
C LYS A 135 24.24 22.21 22.52
N GLN A 136 25.39 22.39 21.88
CA GLN A 136 25.87 23.69 21.40
C GLN A 136 25.85 23.79 19.87
N TYR A 137 25.58 22.68 19.18
CA TYR A 137 25.54 22.61 17.73
C TYR A 137 24.12 22.25 17.28
N ALA A 138 23.59 23.04 16.36
CA ALA A 138 22.33 22.79 15.69
C ALA A 138 22.54 22.94 14.17
N LEU A 139 21.76 22.22 13.38
CA LEU A 139 21.86 22.29 11.93
C LEU A 139 21.40 23.67 11.43
N GLY A 140 22.04 24.14 10.35
CA GLY A 140 21.57 25.32 9.64
C GLY A 140 20.17 25.09 9.04
N GLN A 141 19.42 26.17 8.82
CA GLN A 141 18.04 26.07 8.32
C GLN A 141 17.94 25.38 6.95
N SER A 142 18.94 25.60 6.08
CA SER A 142 19.05 24.92 4.79
C SER A 142 19.24 23.42 4.98
N ASP A 143 20.17 23.02 5.84
CA ASP A 143 20.49 21.63 6.14
C ASP A 143 19.30 20.90 6.77
N LYS A 144 18.57 21.57 7.67
CA LYS A 144 17.32 21.06 8.25
C LYS A 144 16.28 20.75 7.18
N ASN A 145 16.09 21.66 6.22
CA ASN A 145 15.15 21.45 5.11
C ASN A 145 15.60 20.30 4.21
N THR A 146 16.86 20.26 3.82
CA THR A 146 17.42 19.17 3.01
C THR A 146 17.26 17.82 3.70
N LEU A 147 17.58 17.76 4.99
CA LEU A 147 17.44 16.54 5.79
C LEU A 147 15.98 16.11 5.96
N LYS A 148 15.06 17.07 6.18
CA LYS A 148 13.62 16.82 6.24
C LYS A 148 13.12 16.19 4.94
N GLN A 149 13.47 16.80 3.80
CA GLN A 149 13.07 16.31 2.48
C GLN A 149 13.66 14.93 2.19
N TYR A 150 14.95 14.72 2.50
CA TYR A 150 15.57 13.41 2.38
C TYR A 150 14.79 12.34 3.17
N CYS A 151 14.42 12.61 4.42
CA CYS A 151 13.65 11.65 5.22
C CYS A 151 12.25 11.38 4.64
N LEU A 152 11.57 12.43 4.15
CA LEU A 152 10.27 12.28 3.49
C LEU A 152 10.36 11.41 2.23
N ASP A 153 11.38 11.62 1.41
CA ASP A 153 11.62 10.83 0.20
C ASP A 153 12.01 9.40 0.57
N TRP A 154 12.80 9.20 1.62
CA TRP A 154 13.14 7.89 2.16
C TRP A 154 11.87 7.12 2.60
N PHE A 155 10.93 7.77 3.30
CA PHE A 155 9.65 7.14 3.67
C PHE A 155 8.80 6.74 2.46
N LYS A 156 8.86 7.52 1.37
CA LYS A 156 8.14 7.26 0.12
C LYS A 156 8.78 6.16 -0.74
N LEU A 157 10.10 6.04 -0.70
CA LEU A 157 10.87 5.22 -1.64
C LEU A 157 11.39 3.90 -1.07
N HIS A 158 11.49 3.73 0.26
CA HIS A 158 11.99 2.47 0.83
C HIS A 158 11.09 1.28 0.45
N GLN A 159 11.73 0.15 0.14
CA GLN A 159 11.00 -1.08 -0.17
C GLN A 159 10.46 -1.72 1.11
N MET A 160 9.17 -2.01 1.12
CA MET A 160 8.56 -2.78 2.19
C MET A 160 8.95 -4.25 2.00
N LYS A 161 9.44 -4.89 3.05
CA LYS A 161 9.63 -6.35 3.04
C LYS A 161 8.25 -6.99 3.00
N GLU A 162 7.86 -7.54 1.85
CA GLU A 162 6.66 -8.36 1.78
C GLU A 162 6.89 -9.57 2.70
N VAL A 163 6.01 -9.73 3.71
CA VAL A 163 5.99 -10.93 4.54
C VAL A 163 5.56 -12.08 3.65
N GLN A 164 6.53 -12.90 3.22
CA GLN A 164 6.32 -14.13 2.47
C GLN A 164 5.45 -15.10 3.27
#